data_AF-A0A415FPH4-F1
#
_entry.id   AF-A0A415FPH4-F1
#
_cell.length_a   1.000
_cell.length_b   1.000
_cell.length_c   1.000
_cell.angle_alpha   90.00
_cell.angle_beta   90.00
_cell.angle_gamma   90.00
#
_symmetry.space_group_name_H-M   'P 1'
#
loop_
_entity.id
_entity.type
_entity.pdbx_description
1 polymer ?
#
loop_
_entity_poly.entity_id
_entity_poly.type
_entity_poly.pdbx_seq_one_letter_code
_entity_poly.pdbx_strand_id
1 'polypeptide(L)'
;MQNITPESLQWLSGDMTNSLNSCIHAALGDADTVYTKAGWINGEGDLYALNDAGLVMSQSGTYVLAVLTNACGRNDLLTSLIGTLDAVHSGDMRG
;
A
#
# COMPACT_ATOMS: atom_id res chain seq x y z
N MET A 1 22.85 10.08 -12.20
CA MET A 1 21.51 9.49 -12.01
C MET A 1 20.98 9.18 -13.39
N GLN A 2 20.73 7.93 -13.75
CA GLN A 2 20.05 7.64 -15.02
C GLN A 2 18.59 8.08 -14.87
N ASN A 3 18.10 8.88 -15.82
CA ASN A 3 16.69 9.28 -15.81
C ASN A 3 15.83 8.05 -16.13
N ILE A 4 14.88 7.74 -15.26
CA ILE A 4 13.81 6.78 -15.58
C ILE A 4 13.00 7.40 -16.72
N THR A 5 12.87 6.69 -17.84
CA THR A 5 12.09 7.18 -18.98
C THR A 5 10.60 7.23 -18.61
N PRO A 6 9.80 8.12 -19.24
CA PRO A 6 8.36 8.12 -19.03
C PRO A 6 7.71 6.76 -19.28
N GLU A 7 8.20 6.01 -20.27
CA GLU A 7 7.76 4.65 -20.57
C GLU A 7 8.07 3.66 -19.44
N SER A 8 9.29 3.66 -18.90
CA SER A 8 9.65 2.80 -17.78
C SER A 8 8.86 3.13 -16.50
N LEU A 9 8.59 4.42 -16.27
CA LEU A 9 7.78 4.85 -15.15
C LEU A 9 6.32 4.40 -15.30
N GLN A 10 5.76 4.55 -16.50
CA GLN A 10 4.39 4.11 -16.80
C GLN A 10 4.24 2.59 -16.69
N TRP A 11 5.23 1.84 -17.18
CA TRP A 11 5.25 0.39 -17.03
C TRP A 11 5.28 -0.02 -15.55
N LEU A 12 6.19 0.58 -14.77
CA LEU A 12 6.31 0.27 -13.35
C LEU A 12 5.06 0.66 -12.54
N SER A 13 4.49 1.85 -12.78
CA SER A 13 3.28 2.27 -12.07
C SER A 13 2.06 1.41 -12.42
N GLY A 14 1.99 0.92 -13.66
CA GLY A 14 1.02 -0.08 -14.07
C GLY A 14 1.12 -1.37 -13.26
N ASP A 15 2.33 -1.93 -13.14
CA ASP A 15 2.60 -3.15 -12.35
C ASP A 15 2.36 -2.97 -10.84
N MET A 16 2.51 -1.75 -10.34
CA MET A 16 2.23 -1.41 -8.93
C MET A 16 0.75 -1.10 -8.67
N THR A 17 -0.08 -1.04 -9.70
CA THR A 17 -1.54 -0.87 -9.54
C THR A 17 -2.17 -2.23 -9.29
N ASN A 18 -3.04 -2.34 -8.28
CA ASN A 18 -3.78 -3.57 -7.94
C ASN A 18 -2.86 -4.77 -7.61
N SER A 19 -1.75 -4.53 -6.90
CA SER A 19 -0.82 -5.60 -6.53
C SER A 19 -1.51 -6.71 -5.74
N LEU A 20 -1.29 -7.97 -6.13
CA LEU A 20 -1.85 -9.14 -5.46
C LEU A 20 -1.53 -9.12 -3.96
N ASN A 21 -2.55 -9.32 -3.12
CA ASN A 21 -2.47 -9.29 -1.66
C ASN A 21 -2.06 -7.93 -1.05
N SER A 22 -2.17 -6.83 -1.79
CA SER A 22 -1.98 -5.50 -1.21
C SER A 22 -3.13 -5.16 -0.26
N CYS A 23 -2.84 -5.06 1.03
CA CYS A 23 -3.78 -4.61 2.05
C CYS A 23 -4.01 -3.09 1.97
N ILE A 24 -3.05 -2.32 1.46
CA ILE A 24 -3.21 -0.88 1.21
C ILE A 24 -4.18 -0.67 0.05
N HIS A 25 -4.00 -1.37 -1.07
CA HIS A 25 -4.94 -1.31 -2.18
C HIS A 25 -6.32 -1.81 -1.77
N ALA A 26 -6.41 -2.92 -1.01
CA ALA A 26 -7.70 -3.42 -0.52
C ALA A 26 -8.43 -2.43 0.40
N ALA A 27 -7.71 -1.56 1.11
CA ALA A 27 -8.30 -0.58 2.02
C ALA A 27 -8.70 0.72 1.30
N LEU A 28 -7.89 1.19 0.37
CA LEU A 28 -7.98 2.55 -0.17
C LEU A 28 -8.20 2.62 -1.69
N GLY A 29 -7.98 1.52 -2.42
CA GLY A 29 -7.94 1.48 -3.88
C GLY A 29 -9.28 1.77 -4.58
N ASP A 30 -10.40 1.71 -3.85
CA ASP A 30 -11.71 2.11 -4.37
C ASP A 30 -11.90 3.65 -4.37
N ALA A 31 -11.20 4.35 -3.48
CA ALA A 31 -11.32 5.80 -3.29
C ALA A 31 -10.14 6.60 -3.86
N ASP A 32 -8.94 6.03 -3.79
CA ASP A 32 -7.68 6.68 -4.15
C ASP A 32 -6.89 5.86 -5.17
N THR A 33 -6.03 6.55 -5.94
CA THR A 33 -5.03 5.86 -6.76
C THR A 33 -3.89 5.39 -5.86
N VAL A 34 -3.64 4.08 -5.85
CA VAL A 34 -2.64 3.44 -5.00
C VAL A 34 -1.63 2.68 -5.86
N TYR A 35 -0.34 2.97 -5.65
CA TYR A 35 0.78 2.24 -6.28
C TYR A 35 1.56 1.49 -5.20
N THR A 36 1.33 0.19 -5.05
CA THR A 36 1.86 -0.60 -3.94
C THR A 36 2.52 -1.90 -4.39
N LYS A 37 3.32 -2.47 -3.50
CA LYS A 37 3.90 -3.79 -3.66
C LYS A 37 3.77 -4.58 -2.36
N ALA A 38 2.97 -5.64 -2.42
CA ALA A 38 2.86 -6.60 -1.33
C ALA A 38 3.92 -7.70 -1.42
N GLY A 39 4.27 -8.27 -0.27
CA GLY A 39 5.07 -9.47 -0.13
C GLY A 39 4.68 -10.22 1.14
N TRP A 40 4.52 -11.53 1.06
CA TRP A 40 4.04 -12.33 2.20
C TRP A 40 4.75 -13.67 2.32
N ILE A 41 4.73 -14.19 3.54
CA ILE A 41 5.02 -15.57 3.91
C ILE A 41 3.82 -16.01 4.76
N ASN A 42 3.18 -17.10 4.37
CA ASN A 42 1.94 -17.58 4.97
C ASN A 42 2.09 -19.05 5.40
N GLY A 43 2.97 -19.27 6.38
CA GLY A 43 3.18 -20.57 7.01
C GLY A 43 4.35 -21.37 6.43
N GLU A 44 5.07 -20.88 5.42
CA GLU A 44 6.28 -21.52 4.94
C GLU A 44 7.36 -21.53 6.04
N GLY A 45 7.68 -22.72 6.55
CA GLY A 45 8.65 -22.88 7.64
C GLY A 45 8.22 -22.24 8.97
N ASP A 46 6.90 -22.23 9.26
CA ASP A 46 6.30 -21.58 10.44
C ASP A 46 6.52 -20.06 10.51
N LEU A 47 6.85 -19.43 9.37
CA LEU A 47 7.03 -17.99 9.25
C LEU A 47 5.73 -17.32 8.77
N TYR A 48 5.46 -16.15 9.34
CA TYR A 48 4.33 -15.31 8.96
C TYR A 48 4.81 -13.88 8.79
N ALA A 49 4.64 -13.37 7.59
CA ALA A 49 4.92 -11.98 7.25
C ALA A 49 3.90 -11.52 6.21
N LEU A 50 3.40 -10.31 6.37
CA LEU A 50 2.70 -9.58 5.32
C LEU A 50 3.25 -8.16 5.35
N ASN A 51 3.95 -7.80 4.28
CA ASN A 51 4.49 -6.48 4.06
C ASN A 51 3.77 -5.87 2.87
N ASP A 52 3.42 -4.59 2.94
CA ASP A 52 2.88 -3.84 1.83
C ASP A 52 3.35 -2.40 1.91
N ALA A 53 3.88 -1.86 0.81
CA ALA A 53 4.42 -0.52 0.78
C ALA A 53 4.17 0.15 -0.57
N GLY A 54 3.95 1.46 -0.54
CA GLY A 54 3.64 2.20 -1.76
C GLY A 54 3.29 3.66 -1.57
N LEU A 55 2.81 4.25 -2.66
CA LEU A 55 2.29 5.61 -2.72
C LEU A 55 0.76 5.58 -2.69
N VAL A 56 0.16 6.43 -1.86
CA VAL A 56 -1.27 6.70 -1.85
C VAL A 56 -1.48 8.12 -2.36
N MET A 57 -2.18 8.25 -3.47
CA MET A 57 -2.55 9.53 -4.07
C MET A 57 -3.89 10.00 -3.49
N SER A 58 -3.89 10.35 -2.20
CA SER A 58 -5.09 10.80 -1.49
C SER A 58 -5.49 12.22 -1.91
N GLN A 59 -6.79 12.52 -1.82
CA GLN A 59 -7.33 13.87 -2.04
C GLN A 59 -6.69 14.93 -1.12
N SER A 60 -6.23 14.52 0.06
CA SER A 60 -5.60 15.40 1.05
C SER A 60 -4.09 15.61 0.81
N GLY A 61 -3.50 14.89 -0.15
CA GLY A 61 -2.07 14.93 -0.46
C GLY A 61 -1.48 13.54 -0.69
N THR A 62 -0.45 13.44 -1.52
CA THR A 62 0.25 12.18 -1.76
C THR A 62 1.16 11.84 -0.58
N TYR A 63 1.09 10.59 -0.10
CA TYR A 63 1.98 10.10 0.95
C TYR A 63 2.51 8.69 0.65
N VAL A 64 3.60 8.33 1.34
CA VAL A 64 4.16 6.97 1.34
C VAL A 64 3.60 6.24 2.55
N LEU A 65 3.10 5.02 2.35
CA LEU A 65 2.70 4.12 3.42
C LEU A 65 3.48 2.81 3.31
N ALA A 66 3.98 2.32 4.44
CA ALA A 66 4.60 1.01 4.56
C ALA A 66 4.06 0.30 5.81
N VAL A 67 3.50 -0.89 5.62
CA VAL A 67 3.00 -1.78 6.66
C VAL A 67 3.87 -3.02 6.65
N LEU A 68 4.56 -3.29 7.76
CA LEU A 68 5.35 -4.51 7.96
C LEU A 68 4.82 -5.22 9.19
N THR A 69 4.31 -6.43 9.03
CA THR A 69 3.63 -7.15 10.11
C THR A 69 3.79 -8.66 9.99
N ASN A 70 3.64 -9.37 11.11
CA ASN A 70 3.47 -10.81 11.12
C ASN A 70 2.01 -11.25 11.09
N ALA A 71 1.06 -10.31 11.02
CA ALA A 71 -0.38 -10.58 10.96
C ALA A 71 -0.85 -11.04 9.56
N CYS A 72 -0.09 -11.94 8.94
CA CYS A 72 -0.43 -12.53 7.64
C CYS A 72 -1.80 -13.25 7.73
N GLY A 73 -2.65 -13.03 6.73
CA GLY A 73 -4.02 -13.57 6.70
C GLY A 73 -5.04 -12.80 7.53
N ARG A 74 -4.64 -11.74 8.27
CA ARG A 74 -5.54 -10.87 9.03
C ARG A 74 -5.92 -9.61 8.26
N ASN A 75 -6.37 -9.80 7.02
CA ASN A 75 -6.68 -8.69 6.11
C ASN A 75 -7.76 -7.76 6.66
N ASP A 76 -8.71 -8.29 7.44
CA ASP A 76 -9.74 -7.54 8.17
C ASP A 76 -9.14 -6.48 9.12
N LEU A 77 -8.13 -6.87 9.90
CA LEU A 77 -7.47 -5.97 10.83
C LEU A 77 -6.58 -4.97 10.09
N LEU A 78 -5.91 -5.42 9.03
CA LEU A 78 -4.98 -4.59 8.29
C LEU A 78 -5.69 -3.50 7.50
N THR A 79 -6.82 -3.80 6.85
CA THR A 79 -7.60 -2.78 6.14
C THR A 79 -8.16 -1.74 7.11
N SER A 80 -8.65 -2.15 8.29
CA SER A 80 -9.11 -1.23 9.33
C SER A 80 -7.98 -0.33 9.86
N LEU A 81 -6.79 -0.89 10.10
CA LEU A 81 -5.62 -0.12 10.52
C LEU A 81 -5.23 0.90 9.45
N ILE A 82 -5.15 0.49 8.19
CA ILE A 82 -4.77 1.35 7.08
C ILE A 82 -5.77 2.48 6.88
N GLY A 83 -7.07 2.20 6.92
CA GLY A 83 -8.09 3.25 6.86
C GLY A 83 -7.98 4.25 8.02
N THR A 84 -7.57 3.79 9.21
CA THR A 84 -7.31 4.70 10.35
C THR A 84 -6.10 5.59 10.09
N LEU A 85 -5.02 5.06 9.51
CA LEU A 85 -3.82 5.84 9.17
C LEU A 85 -4.11 6.88 8.09
N ASP A 86 -4.89 6.54 7.06
CA ASP A 86 -5.34 7.51 6.05
C ASP A 86 -6.21 8.61 6.67
N ALA A 87 -7.14 8.26 7.58
CA ALA A 87 -7.97 9.24 8.28
C ALA A 87 -7.14 10.23 9.11
N VAL A 88 -6.07 9.77 9.77
CA VAL A 88 -5.13 10.63 10.51
C VAL A 88 -4.38 11.56 9.54
N HIS A 89 -3.80 11.02 8.47
CA HIS A 89 -3.13 11.82 7.44
C HIS A 89 -4.07 12.90 6.87
N SER A 90 -5.28 12.52 6.50
CA SER A 90 -6.30 13.44 5.99
C SER A 90 -6.75 14.47 7.02
N GLY A 91 -6.76 14.13 8.31
CA GLY A 91 -7.04 15.05 9.41
C GLY A 91 -5.96 16.11 9.57
N ASP A 92 -4.69 15.68 9.62
CA ASP A 92 -3.53 16.57 9.77
C ASP A 92 -3.42 17.56 8.59
N MET A 93 -3.72 17.11 7.37
CA MET A 93 -3.66 17.94 6.16
C MET A 93 -4.81 18.96 6.02
N ARG A 94 -5.85 18.87 6.88
CA ARG A 94 -6.96 19.83 6.95
C ARG A 94 -6.76 20.91 8.03
N GLY A 95 -5.67 20.81 8.80
CA GLY A 95 -5.31 21.71 9.91
C GLY A 95 -4.53 22.95 9.49
#